data_AF-A0A1Y1I0L7-F1
#
_entry.id   AF-A0A1Y1I0L7-F1
#
_cell.length_a   1.000
_cell.length_b   1.000
_cell.length_c   1.000
_cell.angle_alpha   90.00
_cell.angle_beta   90.00
_cell.angle_gamma   90.00
#
_symmetry.space_group_name_H-M   'P 1'
#
loop_
_entity.id
_entity.type
_entity.pdbx_description
1 polymer ?
#
loop_
_entity_poly.entity_id
_entity_poly.type
_entity_poly.pdbx_seq_one_letter_code
_entity_poly.pdbx_strand_id
1 'polypeptide(L)'
;MLASEKESTLFKDHSQPIRRKGAVPAEVYGFVGSIASIVAYALFILWAYIPEQYLHAAGVTYYPSKYWAIALPAYAIVTVFLAVLVYTALCMMSTKPLDSPYTIKDEYSRSRLPPQNSDDCTEEPIPPVSDMDITEVNMWLYKGQALE
;
A
#
# COMPACT_ATOMS: atom_id res chain seq x y z
N MET A 1 -7.92 48.25 -14.85
CA MET A 1 -6.64 48.02 -14.15
C MET A 1 -6.58 46.64 -13.50
N LEU A 2 -7.58 46.25 -12.69
CA LEU A 2 -7.62 44.93 -12.01
C LEU A 2 -7.73 43.70 -12.93
N ALA A 3 -8.33 43.81 -14.11
CA ALA A 3 -8.44 42.69 -15.06
C ALA A 3 -7.07 42.33 -15.69
N SER A 4 -6.26 43.34 -16.01
CA SER A 4 -4.93 43.15 -16.61
C SER A 4 -3.94 42.51 -15.64
N GLU A 5 -4.09 42.77 -14.33
CA GLU A 5 -3.24 42.16 -13.32
C GLU A 5 -3.58 40.67 -13.13
N LYS A 6 -4.86 40.30 -13.14
CA LYS A 6 -5.30 38.90 -13.05
C LYS A 6 -4.87 38.07 -14.25
N GLU A 7 -4.89 38.65 -15.45
CA GLU A 7 -4.39 37.96 -16.64
C GLU A 7 -2.86 37.80 -16.60
N SER A 8 -2.14 38.78 -16.06
CA SER A 8 -0.69 38.69 -15.87
C SER A 8 -0.28 37.63 -14.84
N THR A 9 -1.06 37.43 -13.77
CA THR A 9 -0.80 36.38 -12.77
C THR A 9 -1.21 34.99 -13.27
N LEU A 10 -2.32 34.89 -14.00
CA LEU A 10 -2.76 33.65 -14.66
C LEU A 10 -1.74 33.18 -15.72
N PHE A 11 -1.24 34.11 -16.53
CA PHE A 11 -0.23 33.83 -17.55
C PHE A 11 1.11 33.45 -16.93
N LYS A 12 1.44 34.02 -15.77
CA LYS A 12 2.65 33.68 -15.01
C LYS A 12 2.57 32.27 -14.41
N ASP A 13 1.39 31.81 -14.01
CA ASP A 13 1.17 30.45 -13.50
C ASP A 13 1.31 29.39 -14.60
N HIS A 14 0.79 29.66 -15.80
CA HIS A 14 0.91 28.76 -16.97
C HIS A 14 2.31 28.77 -17.64
N SER A 15 3.16 29.75 -17.31
CA SER A 15 4.52 29.87 -17.86
C SER A 15 5.60 29.16 -17.04
N GLN A 16 5.23 28.51 -15.94
CA GLN A 16 6.18 27.72 -15.16
C GLN A 16 6.69 26.57 -16.04
N PRO A 17 8.01 26.43 -16.26
CA PRO A 17 8.52 25.33 -17.04
C PRO A 17 8.08 24.04 -16.36
N ILE A 18 7.46 23.13 -17.12
CA ILE A 18 7.16 21.77 -16.64
C ILE A 18 8.46 21.25 -16.06
N ARG A 19 8.53 21.18 -14.73
CA ARG A 19 9.70 20.72 -14.00
C ARG A 19 9.84 19.25 -14.34
N ARG A 20 10.58 18.95 -15.41
CA ARG A 20 11.01 17.60 -15.74
C ARG A 20 11.76 17.13 -14.50
N LYS A 21 11.13 16.26 -13.71
CA LYS A 21 11.84 15.47 -12.70
C LYS A 21 12.85 14.68 -13.51
N GLY A 22 14.07 15.21 -13.67
CA GLY A 22 15.20 14.40 -14.13
C GLY A 22 15.25 13.16 -13.25
N ALA A 23 15.60 12.01 -13.85
CA ALA A 23 15.56 10.70 -13.21
C ALA A 23 15.90 10.84 -11.73
N VAL A 24 14.90 10.59 -10.87
CA VAL A 24 15.07 10.78 -9.44
C VAL A 24 16.26 9.90 -9.08
N PRO A 25 17.27 10.38 -8.32
CA PRO A 25 18.47 9.58 -8.04
C PRO A 25 18.15 8.15 -7.57
N ALA A 26 17.01 7.96 -6.90
CA ALA A 26 16.42 6.67 -6.54
C ALA A 26 16.25 5.66 -7.70
N GLU A 27 15.85 6.09 -8.90
CA GLU A 27 15.64 5.22 -10.08
C GLU A 27 16.98 4.63 -10.57
N VAL A 28 18.04 5.44 -10.57
CA VAL A 28 19.37 5.03 -11.00
C VAL A 28 19.99 4.07 -9.98
N TYR A 29 19.87 4.36 -8.69
CA TYR A 29 20.34 3.44 -7.63
C TYR A 29 19.57 2.11 -7.64
N GLY A 30 18.26 2.15 -7.91
CA GLY A 30 17.46 0.94 -8.07
C GLY A 30 17.92 0.08 -9.25
N PHE A 31 18.23 0.70 -10.39
CA PHE A 31 18.75 -0.02 -11.56
C PHE A 31 20.12 -0.66 -11.29
N VAL A 32 21.07 0.10 -10.76
CA VAL A 32 22.40 -0.43 -10.44
C VAL A 32 22.31 -1.52 -9.37
N GLY A 33 21.47 -1.30 -8.34
CA GLY A 33 21.18 -2.30 -7.32
C GLY A 33 20.60 -3.58 -7.90
N SER A 34 19.66 -3.49 -8.83
CA SER A 34 19.04 -4.66 -9.46
C SER A 34 20.05 -5.52 -10.23
N ILE A 35 20.95 -4.89 -11.01
CA ILE A 35 22.01 -5.60 -11.73
C ILE A 35 22.98 -6.22 -10.73
N ALA A 36 23.42 -5.46 -9.72
CA ALA A 36 24.30 -5.96 -8.68
C ALA A 36 23.70 -7.15 -7.92
N SER A 37 22.40 -7.12 -7.62
CA SER A 37 21.68 -8.23 -6.99
C SER A 37 21.63 -9.47 -7.89
N ILE A 38 21.37 -9.33 -9.18
CA ILE A 38 21.36 -10.47 -10.13
C ILE A 38 22.76 -11.09 -10.22
N VAL A 39 23.80 -10.27 -10.36
CA VAL A 39 25.19 -10.76 -10.43
C VAL A 39 25.60 -11.45 -9.13
N ALA A 40 25.32 -10.83 -7.99
CA ALA A 40 25.61 -11.41 -6.68
C ALA A 40 24.85 -12.74 -6.46
N TYR A 41 23.58 -12.80 -6.88
CA TYR A 41 22.78 -14.01 -6.79
C TYR A 41 23.33 -15.13 -7.69
N ALA A 42 23.73 -14.82 -8.93
CA ALA A 42 24.37 -15.78 -9.82
C ALA A 42 25.68 -16.32 -9.25
N LEU A 43 26.51 -15.45 -8.68
CA LEU A 43 27.75 -15.84 -7.98
C LEU A 43 27.46 -16.70 -6.75
N PHE A 44 26.42 -16.39 -5.99
CA PHE A 44 25.99 -17.15 -4.83
C PHE A 44 25.56 -18.58 -5.21
N ILE A 45 24.71 -18.72 -6.24
CA ILE A 45 24.32 -20.02 -6.78
C ILE A 45 25.55 -20.78 -7.29
N LEU A 46 26.39 -20.14 -8.07
CA LEU A 46 27.60 -20.76 -8.61
C LEU A 46 28.50 -21.29 -7.48
N TRP A 47 28.74 -20.50 -6.44
CA TRP A 47 29.50 -20.90 -5.25
C TRP A 47 28.83 -22.06 -4.49
N ALA A 48 27.50 -22.05 -4.36
CA ALA A 48 26.75 -23.09 -3.66
C ALA A 48 26.82 -24.46 -4.37
N TYR A 49 26.80 -24.47 -5.71
CA TYR A 49 26.79 -25.71 -6.50
C TYR A 49 28.17 -26.24 -6.87
N ILE A 50 29.22 -25.40 -6.93
CA ILE A 50 30.57 -25.87 -7.28
C ILE A 50 31.13 -26.78 -6.18
N PRO A 51 31.61 -28.00 -6.49
CA PRO A 51 32.25 -28.89 -5.52
C PRO A 51 33.51 -28.29 -4.90
N GLU A 52 33.81 -28.65 -3.66
CA GLU A 52 34.94 -28.06 -2.90
C GLU A 52 36.30 -28.27 -3.57
N GLN A 53 36.46 -29.38 -4.30
CA GLN A 53 37.68 -29.73 -5.03
C GLN A 53 38.06 -28.65 -6.05
N TYR A 54 37.08 -28.08 -6.75
CA TYR A 54 37.31 -27.01 -7.73
C TYR A 54 37.59 -25.66 -7.06
N LEU A 55 36.97 -25.38 -5.91
CA LEU A 55 37.26 -24.18 -5.13
C LEU A 55 38.68 -24.21 -4.56
N HIS A 56 39.11 -25.37 -4.04
CA HIS A 56 40.48 -25.58 -3.57
C HIS A 56 41.50 -25.46 -4.69
N ALA A 57 41.20 -25.99 -5.89
CA ALA A 57 42.05 -25.83 -7.07
C ALA A 57 42.14 -24.36 -7.54
N ALA A 58 41.07 -23.58 -7.35
CA ALA A 58 41.05 -22.14 -7.62
C ALA A 58 41.75 -21.28 -6.54
N GLY A 59 42.31 -21.91 -5.49
CA GLY A 59 43.02 -21.22 -4.41
C GLY A 59 42.13 -20.62 -3.33
N VAL A 60 40.81 -20.91 -3.35
CA VAL A 60 39.86 -20.41 -2.34
C VAL A 60 39.76 -21.43 -1.21
N THR A 61 40.64 -21.29 -0.21
CA THR A 61 40.71 -22.19 0.96
C THR A 61 39.91 -21.72 2.16
N TYR A 62 39.56 -20.43 2.23
CA TYR A 62 38.81 -19.84 3.34
C TYR A 62 37.46 -19.31 2.84
N TYR A 63 36.41 -20.13 2.99
CA TYR A 63 35.02 -19.75 2.73
C TYR A 63 34.12 -20.28 3.85
N PRO A 64 33.00 -19.62 4.16
CA PRO A 64 32.05 -20.11 5.15
C PRO A 64 31.48 -21.47 4.73
N SER A 65 31.10 -22.31 5.69
CA SER A 65 30.50 -23.63 5.41
C SER A 65 29.36 -23.52 4.38
N LYS A 66 29.33 -24.44 3.40
CA LYS A 66 28.25 -24.51 2.39
C LYS A 66 26.86 -24.68 2.99
N TYR A 67 26.75 -25.07 4.26
CA TYR A 67 25.51 -25.05 5.01
C TYR A 67 24.76 -23.71 4.89
N TRP A 68 25.49 -22.59 4.83
CA TRP A 68 24.91 -21.26 4.65
C TRP A 68 24.12 -21.10 3.35
N ALA A 69 24.42 -21.86 2.31
CA ALA A 69 23.67 -21.85 1.05
C ALA A 69 22.22 -22.31 1.24
N ILE A 70 21.96 -23.19 2.21
CA ILE A 70 20.62 -23.70 2.55
C ILE A 70 20.02 -22.90 3.73
N ALA A 71 20.87 -22.48 4.67
CA ALA A 71 20.41 -21.71 5.83
C ALA A 71 19.79 -20.36 5.41
N LEU A 72 20.45 -19.61 4.52
CA LEU A 72 19.95 -18.31 4.05
C LEU A 72 18.53 -18.36 3.44
N PRO A 73 18.24 -19.22 2.44
CA PRO A 73 16.88 -19.31 1.89
C PRO A 73 15.87 -19.83 2.92
N ALA A 74 16.26 -20.76 3.80
CA ALA A 74 15.38 -21.25 4.86
C ALA A 74 15.00 -20.12 5.85
N TYR A 75 15.98 -19.34 6.32
CA TYR A 75 15.73 -18.18 7.17
C TYR A 75 14.89 -17.12 6.44
N ALA A 76 15.16 -16.84 5.17
CA ALA A 76 14.37 -15.87 4.40
C ALA A 76 12.88 -16.26 4.36
N ILE A 77 12.57 -17.52 4.09
CA ILE A 77 11.18 -18.02 4.09
C ILE A 77 10.55 -17.86 5.48
N VAL A 78 11.23 -18.31 6.53
CA VAL A 78 10.73 -18.20 7.91
C VAL A 78 10.51 -16.75 8.30
N THR A 79 11.44 -15.85 7.95
CA THR A 79 11.33 -14.42 8.23
C THR A 79 10.15 -13.79 7.49
N VAL A 80 9.89 -14.14 6.23
CA VAL A 80 8.72 -13.64 5.48
C VAL A 80 7.42 -14.10 6.13
N PHE A 81 7.29 -15.38 6.47
CA PHE A 81 6.12 -15.89 7.20
C PHE A 81 5.92 -15.17 8.54
N LEU A 82 6.99 -15.05 9.32
CA LEU A 82 6.96 -14.34 10.60
C LEU A 82 6.58 -12.87 10.43
N ALA A 83 7.12 -12.19 9.42
CA ALA A 83 6.80 -10.79 9.13
C ALA A 83 5.32 -10.60 8.80
N VAL A 84 4.72 -11.49 8.00
CA VAL A 84 3.28 -11.46 7.70
C VAL A 84 2.44 -11.68 8.97
N LEU A 85 2.82 -12.65 9.81
CA LEU A 85 2.12 -12.91 11.08
C LEU A 85 2.22 -11.72 12.04
N VAL A 86 3.42 -11.18 12.22
CA VAL A 86 3.65 -10.01 13.07
C VAL A 86 2.91 -8.80 12.53
N TYR A 87 2.96 -8.55 11.21
CA TYR A 87 2.21 -7.48 10.58
C TYR A 87 0.70 -7.62 10.84
N THR A 88 0.15 -8.81 10.64
CA THR A 88 -1.27 -9.09 10.91
C THR A 88 -1.60 -8.87 12.39
N ALA A 89 -0.74 -9.34 13.31
CA ALA A 89 -0.90 -9.13 14.74
C ALA A 89 -0.85 -7.65 15.13
N LEU A 90 0.05 -6.87 14.54
CA LEU A 90 0.15 -5.42 14.74
C LEU A 90 -1.09 -4.70 14.20
N CYS A 91 -1.58 -5.10 13.02
CA CYS A 91 -2.83 -4.58 12.48
C CYS A 91 -4.01 -4.88 13.42
N MET A 92 -4.12 -6.11 13.94
CA MET A 92 -5.16 -6.47 14.92
C MET A 92 -5.04 -5.70 16.23
N MET A 93 -3.82 -5.47 16.71
CA MET A 93 -3.56 -4.70 17.94
C MET A 93 -3.86 -3.20 17.76
N SER A 94 -3.66 -2.67 16.55
CA SER A 94 -3.91 -1.26 16.24
C SER A 94 -5.36 -0.97 15.86
N THR A 95 -6.11 -1.98 15.39
CA THR A 95 -7.51 -1.85 14.98
C THR A 95 -8.43 -1.98 16.19
N LYS A 96 -9.60 -1.33 16.15
CA LYS A 96 -10.65 -1.55 17.15
C LYS A 96 -11.09 -3.02 17.16
N PRO A 97 -11.62 -3.52 18.30
CA PRO A 97 -12.12 -4.90 18.37
C PRO A 97 -13.09 -5.18 17.22
N LEU A 98 -13.02 -6.38 16.66
CA LEU A 98 -13.78 -6.79 15.47
C LEU A 98 -15.30 -6.60 15.61
N ASP A 99 -15.81 -6.64 16.84
CA ASP A 99 -17.22 -6.47 17.18
C ASP A 99 -17.64 -4.99 17.36
N SER A 100 -16.73 -4.04 17.09
CA SER A 100 -17.04 -2.62 17.23
C SER A 100 -17.78 -2.09 16.00
N PRO A 101 -18.93 -1.39 16.14
CA PRO A 101 -19.61 -0.75 15.02
C PRO A 101 -18.76 0.36 14.37
N TYR A 102 -17.76 0.87 15.10
CA TYR A 102 -16.78 1.84 14.60
C TYR A 102 -15.77 1.24 13.62
N THR A 103 -15.78 -0.07 13.40
CA THR A 103 -15.05 -0.73 12.30
C THR A 103 -15.80 -0.56 10.97
N ILE A 104 -17.13 -0.37 11.03
CA ILE A 104 -18.00 -0.19 9.86
C ILE A 104 -18.24 1.30 9.58
N LYS A 105 -18.34 2.12 10.64
CA LYS A 105 -18.58 3.58 10.54
C LYS A 105 -17.38 4.35 11.09
N ASP A 106 -16.84 5.26 10.29
CA ASP A 106 -15.83 6.22 10.72
C ASP A 106 -16.48 7.56 11.14
N GLU A 107 -15.65 8.52 11.58
CA GLU A 107 -16.11 9.85 12.00
C GLU A 107 -16.69 10.68 10.84
N TYR A 108 -16.35 10.33 9.59
CA TYR A 108 -16.83 11.01 8.39
C TYR A 108 -18.10 10.38 7.82
N SER A 109 -18.57 9.26 8.37
CA SER A 109 -19.79 8.60 7.92
C SER A 109 -21.01 9.46 8.21
N ARG A 110 -21.77 9.77 7.15
CA ARG A 110 -22.94 10.65 7.20
C ARG A 110 -24.22 9.84 7.30
N SER A 111 -24.78 9.66 8.49
CA SER A 111 -26.11 9.08 8.61
C SER A 111 -27.19 10.05 8.13
N ARG A 112 -28.23 9.51 7.48
CA ARG A 112 -29.45 10.27 7.19
C ARG A 112 -30.07 10.70 8.52
N LEU A 113 -29.99 11.97 8.86
CA LEU A 113 -30.69 12.51 10.03
C LEU A 113 -32.20 12.37 9.79
N PRO A 114 -32.98 11.93 10.79
CA PRO A 114 -34.43 12.08 10.71
C PRO A 114 -34.75 13.56 10.51
N PRO A 115 -35.86 13.90 9.82
CA PRO A 115 -36.27 15.28 9.65
C PRO A 115 -36.36 15.90 11.04
N GLN A 116 -35.41 16.80 11.34
CA GLN A 116 -35.42 17.54 12.58
C GLN A 116 -36.65 18.43 12.53
N ASN A 117 -37.44 18.46 13.60
CA ASN A 117 -38.58 19.38 13.76
C ASN A 117 -38.07 20.83 13.85
N SER A 118 -37.43 21.32 12.81
CA SER A 118 -37.11 22.73 12.61
C SER A 118 -38.14 23.25 11.62
N ASP A 119 -38.91 24.24 12.08
CA ASP A 119 -39.75 25.14 11.29
C ASP A 119 -38.96 25.95 10.24
N ASP A 120 -37.87 25.40 9.69
CA ASP A 120 -37.06 26.00 8.64
C ASP A 120 -37.27 25.20 7.36
N CYS A 121 -38.29 25.62 6.62
CA CYS A 121 -38.61 25.11 5.29
C CYS A 121 -37.57 25.59 4.26
N THR A 122 -36.32 25.15 4.38
CA THR A 122 -35.45 25.00 3.22
C THR A 122 -35.63 23.58 2.71
N GLU A 123 -36.76 23.35 2.04
CA GLU A 123 -36.97 22.22 1.15
C GLU A 123 -35.98 22.35 -0.02
N GLU A 124 -34.72 21.97 0.20
CA GLU A 124 -33.80 21.77 -0.90
C GLU A 124 -34.40 20.67 -1.79
N PRO A 125 -34.60 20.90 -3.11
CA PRO A 125 -35.21 19.91 -4.00
C PRO A 125 -34.46 18.58 -4.08
N ILE A 126 -33.21 18.57 -3.61
CA ILE A 126 -32.32 17.42 -3.60
C ILE A 126 -31.83 17.24 -2.16
N PRO A 127 -32.07 16.09 -1.52
CA PRO A 127 -31.56 15.85 -0.18
C PRO A 127 -30.01 15.77 -0.19
N PRO A 128 -29.36 16.19 0.90
CA PRO A 128 -27.91 16.08 1.02
C PRO A 128 -27.46 14.62 0.93
N VAL A 129 -26.27 14.40 0.35
CA VAL A 129 -25.68 13.06 0.24
C VAL A 129 -25.41 12.48 1.64
N SER A 130 -25.98 11.31 1.91
CA SER A 130 -25.84 10.56 3.16
C SER A 130 -25.53 9.10 2.85
N ASP A 131 -24.74 8.47 3.71
CA ASP A 131 -24.45 7.04 3.65
C ASP A 131 -25.67 6.21 4.10
N MET A 132 -25.83 5.05 3.47
CA MET A 132 -26.87 4.08 3.80
C MET A 132 -26.27 2.99 4.70
N ASP A 133 -26.97 2.63 5.78
CA ASP A 133 -26.48 1.61 6.70
C ASP A 133 -26.47 0.23 6.02
N ILE A 134 -25.42 -0.56 6.23
CA ILE A 134 -25.32 -1.93 5.70
C ILE A 134 -26.50 -2.81 6.12
N THR A 135 -27.07 -2.55 7.30
CA THR A 135 -28.27 -3.22 7.79
C THR A 135 -29.47 -2.93 6.90
N GLU A 136 -29.60 -1.67 6.46
CA GLU A 136 -30.65 -1.24 5.56
C GLU A 136 -30.44 -1.90 4.19
N VAL A 137 -29.25 -1.78 3.60
CA VAL A 137 -28.89 -2.42 2.32
C VAL A 137 -29.18 -3.92 2.34
N ASN A 138 -28.74 -4.65 3.37
CA ASN A 138 -29.00 -6.08 3.50
C ASN A 138 -30.50 -6.38 3.61
N MET A 139 -31.26 -5.54 4.32
CA MET A 139 -32.70 -5.69 4.40
C MET A 139 -33.35 -5.53 3.02
N TRP A 140 -32.99 -4.52 2.23
CA TRP A 140 -33.55 -4.33 0.89
C TRP A 140 -33.13 -5.47 -0.06
N LEU A 141 -31.85 -5.87 -0.01
CA LEU A 141 -31.28 -6.86 -0.92
C LEU A 141 -31.81 -8.28 -0.68
N TYR A 142 -31.89 -8.72 0.58
CA TYR A 142 -32.20 -10.12 0.90
C TYR A 142 -33.66 -10.36 1.29
N LYS A 143 -34.39 -9.34 1.78
CA LYS A 143 -35.79 -9.51 2.21
C LYS A 143 -36.75 -9.55 1.02
N GLY A 144 -36.37 -8.99 -0.13
CA GLY A 144 -37.13 -9.09 -1.38
C GLY A 144 -37.06 -10.46 -2.07
N GLN A 145 -36.09 -11.31 -1.73
CA GLN A 145 -35.93 -12.65 -2.32
C GLN A 145 -36.57 -13.77 -1.48
N ALA A 146 -37.02 -13.49 -0.26
CA ALA A 146 -37.60 -14.47 0.65
C ALA A 146 -39.12 -14.67 0.49
N LEU A 147 -39.74 -13.99 -0.47
CA LEU A 147 -41.19 -14.00 -0.71
C LEU A 147 -41.60 -14.57 -2.09
N GLU A 148 -40.69 -15.29 -2.77
CA GLU A 148 -41.01 -16.12 -3.95
C GLU A 148 -40.89 -17.62 -3.63
#